data_AF-A0A951X5A4-F1
#
_entry.id   AF-A0A951X5A4-F1
#
_cell.length_a   1.000
_cell.length_b   1.000
_cell.length_c   1.000
_cell.angle_alpha   90.00
_cell.angle_beta   90.00
_cell.angle_gamma   90.00
#
_symmetry.space_group_name_H-M   'P 1'
#
loop_
_entity.id
_entity.type
_entity.pdbx_description
1 polymer ?
#
loop_
_entity_poly.entity_id
_entity_poly.type
_entity_poly.pdbx_seq_one_letter_code
_entity_poly.pdbx_strand_id
1 'polypeptide(L)' 'MCGIVGYIGAQEAAPLVLHGLRQLEYRGYDSAGLAVIDAQGALQVRREAGKLANLEQLIQQEPVTGSVGV' A
#
# COMPACT_ATOMS: atom_id res chain seq x y z
N MET A 1 16.00 -4.06 5.51
CA MET A 1 15.38 -5.40 5.34
C MET A 1 13.99 -5.15 4.77
N CYS A 2 13.51 -5.90 3.77
CA CYS A 2 12.21 -5.62 3.16
C CYS A 2 11.07 -6.40 3.84
N GLY A 3 9.84 -5.90 3.72
CA GLY A 3 8.62 -6.63 4.08
C GLY A 3 7.51 -6.32 3.06
N ILE A 4 6.69 -7.32 2.77
CA ILE A 4 5.67 -7.31 1.71
C ILE A 4 4.36 -7.81 2.33
N VAL A 5 3.25 -7.18 2.00
CA VAL A 5 1.91 -7.57 2.45
C VAL A 5 0.98 -7.56 1.26
N GLY A 6 0.33 -8.68 0.96
CA GLY A 6 -0.69 -8.75 -0.08
C GLY A 6 -2.09 -8.91 0.50
N TYR A 7 -3.09 -8.41 -0.21
CA TYR A 7 -4.50 -8.62 0.08
C TYR A 7 -5.27 -9.02 -1.19
N ILE A 8 -6.15 -10.01 -1.04
CA ILE A 8 -7.15 -10.42 -2.03
C ILE A 8 -8.46 -10.65 -1.25
N GLY A 9 -9.51 -9.91 -1.59
CA GLY A 9 -10.80 -10.11 -0.96
C GLY A 9 -11.88 -9.16 -1.47
N ALA A 10 -12.86 -8.88 -0.60
CA ALA A 10 -14.04 -8.07 -0.93
C ALA A 10 -13.97 -6.62 -0.39
N GLN A 11 -12.98 -6.31 0.46
CA GLN A 11 -12.78 -4.96 1.02
C GLN A 11 -11.75 -4.19 0.19
N GLU A 12 -11.64 -2.89 0.41
CA GLU A 12 -10.56 -2.09 -0.18
C GLU A 12 -9.19 -2.58 0.30
N ALA A 13 -8.29 -2.84 -0.66
CA ALA A 13 -6.97 -3.40 -0.39
C ALA A 13 -6.06 -2.40 0.32
N ALA A 14 -6.10 -1.13 -0.07
CA ALA A 14 -5.21 -0.08 0.42
C ALA A 14 -5.12 0.01 1.95
N PRO A 15 -6.22 0.15 2.72
CA PRO A 15 -6.14 0.24 4.18
C PRO A 15 -5.62 -1.04 4.84
N LEU A 16 -5.90 -2.21 4.26
CA LEU A 16 -5.47 -3.51 4.80
C LEU A 16 -3.98 -3.76 4.58
N VAL A 17 -3.49 -3.45 3.38
CA VAL A 17 -2.06 -3.54 3.05
C VAL A 17 -1.27 -2.54 3.88
N LEU A 18 -1.71 -1.28 3.97
CA LEU A 18 -1.07 -0.26 4.81
C LEU A 18 -0.99 -0.69 6.28
N HIS A 19 -2.07 -1.25 6.82
CA HIS A 19 -2.06 -1.77 8.19
C HIS A 19 -1.02 -2.89 8.36
N GLY A 20 -0.93 -3.83 7.43
CA GLY A 20 0.08 -4.88 7.48
C GLY A 20 1.51 -4.33 7.36
N LEU A 21 1.74 -3.38 6.45
CA LEU A 21 3.05 -2.72 6.30
C LEU A 21 3.48 -2.02 7.59
N ARG A 22 2.55 -1.41 8.33
CA ARG A 22 2.83 -0.79 9.63
C ARG A 22 3.34 -1.79 10.65
N GLN A 23 2.81 -3.02 10.65
CA GLN A 23 3.31 -4.09 11.52
C GLN A 23 4.71 -4.57 11.15
N LEU A 24 5.16 -4.30 9.92
CA LEU A 24 6.49 -4.64 9.43
C LEU A 24 7.50 -3.49 9.54
N GLU A 25 7.06 -2.28 9.89
CA GLU A 25 7.88 -1.05 9.85
C GLU A 25 9.15 -1.14 10.70
N TYR A 26 9.14 -1.93 11.78
CA TYR A 26 10.30 -2.18 12.63
C TYR A 26 11.52 -2.78 11.90
N ARG A 27 11.33 -3.37 10.71
CA ARG A 27 12.40 -3.94 9.88
C ARG A 27 13.23 -2.89 9.14
N GLY A 28 12.80 -1.62 9.21
CA GLY A 28 13.43 -0.48 8.55
C GLY A 28 13.07 -0.40 7.07
N TYR A 29 12.54 0.75 6.67
CA TYR A 29 12.19 1.05 5.28
C TYR A 29 12.80 2.39 4.86
N ASP A 30 13.65 2.33 3.84
CA ASP A 30 14.14 3.50 3.13
C ASP A 30 13.10 4.03 2.12
N SER A 31 12.06 3.24 1.84
CA SER A 31 10.93 3.56 0.98
C SER A 31 9.75 2.61 1.25
N ALA A 32 8.56 3.03 0.84
CA ALA A 32 7.34 2.23 0.86
C ALA A 32 6.57 2.38 -0.46
N GLY A 33 5.81 1.35 -0.82
CA GLY A 33 4.93 1.39 -1.99
C GLY A 33 3.67 0.55 -1.79
N LEU A 34 2.66 0.87 -2.60
CA LEU A 34 1.39 0.17 -2.68
C LEU A 34 0.99 0.07 -4.16
N ALA A 35 0.57 -1.12 -4.58
CA ALA A 35 -0.04 -1.36 -5.87
C ALA A 35 -1.43 -1.98 -5.68
N VAL A 36 -2.44 -1.45 -6.37
CA VAL A 36 -3.82 -1.93 -6.32
C VAL A 36 -4.36 -2.08 -7.74
N ILE A 37 -5.09 -3.16 -7.99
CA ILE A 37 -5.82 -3.35 -9.25
C ILE A 37 -7.24 -2.85 -9.05
N ASP A 38 -7.67 -1.90 -9.88
CA ASP A 38 -9.03 -1.35 -9.82
C ASP A 38 -10.10 -2.25 -10.45
N ALA A 39 -11.35 -1.82 -10.39
CA ALA A 39 -12.48 -2.57 -10.92
C ALA A 39 -12.43 -2.75 -12.46
N GLN A 40 -11.67 -1.91 -13.16
CA GLN A 40 -11.45 -1.97 -14.60
C GLN A 40 -10.24 -2.85 -14.95
N GLY A 41 -9.53 -3.39 -13.96
CA GLY A 41 -8.33 -4.18 -14.14
C GLY A 41 -7.08 -3.34 -14.37
N ALA A 42 -7.14 -2.02 -14.18
CA ALA A 42 -5.98 -1.15 -14.33
C ALA A 42 -5.15 -1.12 -13.03
N LEU A 43 -3.83 -1.09 -13.21
CA LEU A 43 -2.89 -1.06 -12.10
C LEU A 43 -2.67 0.39 -11.63
N GLN A 44 -2.96 0.64 -10.36
CA GLN A 44 -2.67 1.88 -9.67
C GLN A 44 -1.48 1.69 -8.73
N VAL A 45 -0.46 2.54 -8.83
CA VAL A 45 0.75 2.45 -7.98
C VAL A 45 0.99 3.77 -7.28
N ARG A 46 1.31 3.72 -5.99
CA ARG A 46 1.85 4.83 -5.20
C ARG A 46 3.10 4.38 -4.48
N ARG A 47 4.12 5.23 -4.47
CA ARG A 47 5.41 4.93 -3.82
C ARG A 47 5.98 6.21 -3.27
N GLU A 48 6.60 6.13 -2.10
CA GLU A 48 7.29 7.24 -1.48
C GLU A 48 8.62 6.80 -0.87
N ALA A 49 9.56 7.74 -0.84
CA ALA A 49 10.81 7.55 -0.12
C ALA A 49 10.62 7.85 1.37
N GLY A 50 11.40 7.19 2.21
CA GLY A 50 11.35 7.33 3.66
C GLY A 50 10.30 6.43 4.32
N LYS A 51 9.75 6.94 5.43
CA LYS A 51 8.87 6.18 6.33
C LYS A 51 7.51 5.89 5.70
N LEU A 52 6.81 4.87 6.23
CA LEU A 52 5.47 4.50 5.76
C LEU A 52 4.47 5.66 5.83
N ALA A 53 4.63 6.55 6.83
CA ALA A 53 3.80 7.74 6.98
C ALA A 53 3.77 8.64 5.71
N ASN A 54 4.86 8.71 4.94
CA ASN A 54 4.90 9.48 3.70
C ASN A 54 3.97 8.86 2.64
N LEU A 55 3.99 7.52 2.51
CA LEU A 55 3.07 6.80 1.63
C LEU A 55 1.62 6.95 2.08
N GLU A 56 1.35 6.91 3.40
CA GLU A 56 0.01 7.13 3.94
C GLU A 56 -0.52 8.53 3.58
N GLN A 57 0.32 9.56 3.66
CA GLN A 57 -0.03 10.91 3.22
C GLN A 57 -0.28 10.98 1.72
N LEU A 58 0.56 10.33 0.90
CA LEU A 58 0.36 10.28 -0.55
C LEU A 58 -0.97 9.61 -0.89
N ILE A 59 -1.34 8.50 -0.25
CA ILE A 59 -2.61 7.81 -0.49
C ILE A 59 -3.81 8.65 -0.05
N GLN A 60 -3.68 9.47 0.99
CA GLN A 60 -4.75 10.41 1.36
C GLN A 60 -4.97 11.49 0.30
N GLN A 61 -3.89 11.95 -0.36
CA GLN A 61 -3.95 12.97 -1.42
C GLN A 61 -4.36 12.38 -2.77
N GLU A 62 -3.86 11.18 -3.07
CA GLU A 62 -4.09 10.44 -4.30
C GLU A 62 -4.56 9.01 -3.98
N PRO A 63 -5.86 8.85 -3.66
CA PRO A 63 -6.41 7.54 -3.31
C PRO A 63 -6.27 6.54 -4.43
N VAL A 64 -6.14 5.27 -4.05
CA VAL A 64 -6.25 4.11 -4.93
C VAL A 64 -7.43 3.26 -4.47
N THR A 65 -8.08 2.59 -5.41
CA THR A 65 -9.30 1.80 -5.15
C THR A 65 -9.17 0.44 -5.81
N GLY A 66 -9.70 -0.57 -5.14
CA GLY A 66 -9.67 -1.96 -5.59
C GLY A 66 -9.48 -2.94 -4.45
N SER A 67 -9.89 -4.19 -4.69
CA SER A 67 -9.92 -5.22 -3.66
C SER A 67 -8.77 -6.24 -3.73
N VAL A 68 -7.81 -5.98 -4.62
CA VAL A 68 -6.59 -6.77 -4.79
C VAL A 68 -5.40 -5.82 -4.82
N GLY A 69 -4.40 -6.06 -3.96
CA GLY A 69 -3.22 -5.21 -3.89
C GLY A 69 -2.07 -5.77 -3.06
N VAL A 70 -0.92 -5.11 -3.13
CA VAL A 70 0.35 -5.47 -2.45
C VAL A 70 1.18 -4.24 -2.12
#